data_AF-A0A3A8H766-F1
#
_entry.id   AF-A0A3A8H766-F1
#
_cell.length_a   1.000
_cell.length_b   1.000
_cell.length_c   1.000
_cell.angle_alpha   90.00
_cell.angle_beta   90.00
_cell.angle_gamma   90.00
#
_symmetry.space_group_name_H-M   'P 1'
#
loop_
_entity.id
_entity.type
_entity.pdbx_description
1 polymer ?
#
loop_
_entity_poly.entity_id
_entity_poly.type
_entity_poly.pdbx_seq_one_letter_code
_entity_poly.pdbx_strand_id
1 'polypeptide(L)' 'MGTLHVKATPYATVYLGAKRLGDVQGRATYKVPAGTYTVTFQHPTSKKAFTVVVPADGSVLQEFRASRGR' A
#
# COMPACT_ATOMS: atom_id res chain seq x y z
N MET A 1 -13.51 0.30 11.65
CA MET A 1 -12.14 -0.16 11.29
C MET A 1 -12.13 -0.32 9.80
N GLY A 2 -11.28 0.42 9.07
CA GLY A 2 -11.26 0.39 7.62
C GLY A 2 -10.36 -0.70 7.06
N THR A 3 -10.49 -0.96 5.76
CA THR A 3 -9.75 -2.03 5.09
C THR A 3 -8.84 -1.44 4.02
N LEU A 4 -7.53 -1.56 4.20
CA LEU A 4 -6.53 -1.16 3.20
C LEU A 4 -6.13 -2.39 2.39
N HIS A 5 -6.63 -2.48 1.16
CA HIS A 5 -6.13 -3.44 0.19
C HIS A 5 -4.93 -2.81 -0.51
N VAL A 6 -3.80 -3.48 -0.48
CA VAL A 6 -2.62 -3.09 -1.24
C VAL A 6 -2.30 -4.17 -2.24
N LYS A 7 -2.05 -3.75 -3.48
CA LYS A 7 -1.69 -4.66 -4.55
C LYS A 7 -0.35 -4.21 -5.13
N ALA A 8 0.63 -5.09 -5.12
CA ALA A 8 1.96 -4.84 -5.64
C ALA A 8 2.28 -5.83 -6.76
N THR A 9 2.69 -5.31 -7.92
CA THR A 9 3.09 -6.14 -9.06
C THR A 9 4.49 -5.73 -9.54
N PRO A 10 5.51 -6.63 -9.53
CA PRO A 10 5.48 -8.03 -9.06
C PRO A 10 5.53 -8.18 -7.53
N TYR A 11 6.29 -7.32 -6.85
CA TYR A 11 6.30 -7.20 -5.39
C TYR A 11 6.57 -5.75 -4.96
N ALA A 12 6.36 -5.44 -3.69
CA ALA A 12 6.84 -4.20 -3.08
C ALA A 12 6.83 -4.32 -1.56
N THR A 13 7.81 -3.71 -0.91
CA THR A 13 7.79 -3.50 0.53
C THR A 13 6.87 -2.33 0.85
N VAL A 14 5.81 -2.60 1.60
CA VAL A 14 4.81 -1.62 2.00
C VAL A 14 5.17 -1.06 3.38
N TYR A 15 5.20 0.25 3.47
CA TYR A 15 5.36 1.01 4.70
C TYR A 15 4.11 1.87 4.89
N LEU A 16 3.52 1.84 6.06
CA LEU A 16 2.40 2.68 6.45
C LEU A 16 2.90 3.68 7.49
N GLY A 17 3.07 4.93 7.04
CA GLY A 17 3.81 5.96 7.78
C GLY A 17 5.26 5.53 7.99
N ALA A 18 5.68 5.46 9.26
CA ALA A 18 7.00 4.96 9.66
C ALA A 18 7.04 3.44 9.89
N LYS A 19 5.89 2.74 9.84
CA LYS A 19 5.80 1.32 10.15
C LYS A 19 5.88 0.47 8.88
N ARG A 20 6.88 -0.40 8.78
CA ARG A 20 6.89 -1.44 7.73
C ARG A 20 5.75 -2.42 8.00
N LEU A 21 4.82 -2.55 7.05
CA LEU A 21 3.76 -3.56 7.10
C LEU A 21 4.26 -4.93 6.62
N GLY A 22 5.20 -4.94 5.69
CA GLY A 22 5.79 -6.15 5.13
C GLY A 22 5.96 -6.06 3.63
N ASP A 23 6.46 -7.14 3.05
CA ASP A 23 6.56 -7.34 1.62
C ASP A 23 5.23 -7.89 1.08
N VAL A 24 4.70 -7.23 0.06
CA VAL A 24 3.48 -7.62 -0.63
C VAL A 24 3.89 -8.14 -2.00
N GLN A 25 3.52 -9.38 -2.29
CA GLN A 25 3.61 -10.02 -3.60
C GLN A 25 2.19 -10.26 -4.10
N GLY A 26 1.77 -9.55 -5.15
CA GLY A 26 0.39 -9.63 -5.63
C GLY A 26 -0.55 -8.78 -4.80
N ARG A 27 -1.43 -9.36 -3.99
CA ARG A 27 -2.47 -8.64 -3.23
C ARG A 27 -2.39 -8.98 -1.74
N ALA A 28 -2.36 -7.95 -0.90
CA ALA A 28 -2.49 -8.08 0.54
C ALA A 28 -3.60 -7.17 1.06
N THR A 29 -4.17 -7.55 2.20
CA THR A 29 -5.26 -6.81 2.84
C THR A 29 -4.87 -6.55 4.29
N TYR A 30 -4.90 -5.28 4.70
CA TYR A 30 -4.56 -4.85 6.04
C TYR A 30 -5.77 -4.18 6.67
N LYS A 31 -6.13 -4.61 7.88
CA LYS A 31 -7.11 -3.90 8.70
C LYS A 31 -6.39 -2.77 9.41
N VAL A 32 -6.78 -1.54 9.12
CA VAL A 32 -6.22 -0.36 9.77
C VAL A 32 -7.35 0.55 10.27
N PRO A 33 -7.11 1.35 11.31
CA PRO A 33 -8.12 2.29 11.78
C PRO A 33 -8.55 3.25 10.66
N ALA A 34 -9.68 3.93 10.87
CA ALA A 34 -10.05 5.03 9.99
C ALA A 34 -9.03 6.15 10.14
N GLY A 35 -8.49 6.68 9.05
CA GLY A 35 -7.52 7.75 9.12
C GLY A 35 -6.76 7.96 7.82
N THR A 36 -5.99 9.05 7.79
CA THR A 36 -5.09 9.34 6.68
C THR A 36 -3.74 8.68 6.92
N TYR A 37 -3.32 7.83 6.00
CA TYR A 37 -2.09 7.07 6.09
C TYR A 37 -1.22 7.27 4.85
N THR A 38 0.06 7.49 5.06
CA THR A 38 1.04 7.54 3.98
C THR A 38 1.55 6.13 3.70
N VAL A 39 1.06 5.50 2.63
CA VAL A 39 1.49 4.18 2.18
C VAL A 39 2.65 4.33 1.20
N THR A 40 3.85 3.97 1.62
CA THR A 40 5.04 3.94 0.77
C THR A 40 5.28 2.52 0.26
N PHE A 41 5.33 2.38 -1.05
CA PHE A 41 5.74 1.16 -1.73
C PHE A 41 7.18 1.31 -2.17
N GLN A 42 8.02 0.42 -1.70
CA GLN A 42 9.43 0.36 -2.06
C GLN A 42 9.68 -0.94 -2.82
N HIS A 43 10.07 -0.81 -4.08
CA HIS A 43 10.52 -1.89 -4.93
C HIS A 43 11.92 -1.52 -5.48
N PRO A 44 12.83 -2.48 -5.71
CA PRO A 44 14.15 -2.20 -6.26
C PRO A 44 14.14 -1.38 -7.55
N THR A 45 13.10 -1.52 -8.38
CA THR A 45 12.98 -0.75 -9.63
C THR A 45 12.16 0.54 -9.49
N SER A 46 11.44 0.75 -8.38
CA SER A 46 10.47 1.84 -8.25
C SER A 46 10.13 2.11 -6.79
N LYS A 47 10.08 3.37 -6.37
CA LYS A 47 9.63 3.77 -5.04
C LYS A 47 8.52 4.81 -5.19
N LYS A 48 7.37 4.60 -4.55
CA LYS A 48 6.24 5.53 -4.63
C LYS A 48 5.50 5.61 -3.31
N ALA A 49 5.26 6.83 -2.84
CA ALA A 49 4.46 7.09 -1.66
C ALA A 49 3.07 7.58 -2.10
N PHE A 50 2.04 7.07 -1.44
CA PHE A 50 0.66 7.43 -1.67
C PHE A 50 0.02 7.79 -0.34
N THR A 51 -0.60 8.96 -0.29
CA THR A 51 -1.44 9.33 0.84
C THR A 51 -2.81 8.72 0.62
N VAL A 52 -3.18 7.78 1.47
CA VAL A 52 -4.42 7.01 1.38
C VAL A 52 -5.29 7.34 2.57
N VAL A 53 -6.52 7.78 2.32
CA VAL A 53 -7.51 8.02 3.36
C VAL A 53 -8.33 6.74 3.53
N VAL A 54 -8.22 6.10 4.67
CA VAL A 54 -8.97 4.91 5.01
C VAL A 54 -10.25 5.33 5.74
N PRO A 55 -11.45 5.19 5.13
CA PRO A 55 -12.72 5.47 5.80
C PRO A 55 -13.03 4.41 6.88
N ALA A 56 -13.80 4.81 7.91
CA ALA A 56 -14.07 3.95 9.08
C ALA A 56 -14.84 2.67 8.78
N ASP A 57 -15.64 2.69 7.71
CA ASP A 57 -16.52 1.60 7.26
C ASP A 57 -16.30 1.26 5.78
N GLY A 58 -15.20 1.73 5.18
CA GLY A 58 -14.91 1.47 3.78
C GLY A 58 -13.61 0.72 3.55
N SER A 59 -13.46 0.29 2.31
CA SER A 59 -12.24 -0.31 1.80
C SER A 59 -11.57 0.65 0.84
N VAL A 60 -10.26 0.79 0.95
CA VAL A 60 -9.46 1.51 -0.03
C VAL A 60 -8.50 0.54 -0.70
N LEU A 61 -8.42 0.60 -2.02
CA LEU A 61 -7.51 -0.21 -2.82
C LEU A 61 -6.38 0.67 -3.32
N GLN A 62 -5.18 0.43 -2.83
CA GLN A 62 -3.99 1.07 -3.33
C GLN A 62 -3.19 0.09 -4.19
N GLU A 63 -3.19 0.34 -5.49
CA GLU A 63 -2.41 -0.45 -6.44
C GLU A 63 -1.07 0.23 -6.72
N PHE A 64 0.01 -0.52 -6.52
CA PHE A 64 1.35 -0.18 -6.90
C PHE A 64 1.82 -1.15 -7.99
N ARG A 65 2.08 -0.60 -9.17
CA ARG A 65 2.74 -1.34 -10.24
C ARG A 65 4.14 -0.79 -10.36
N ALA A 66 5.13 -1.66 -10.17
CA ALA A 66 6.49 -1.39 -10.61
C ALA A 66 6.50 -1.56 -12.14
N SER A 67 5.86 -0.63 -12.86
CA SER A 67 5.98 -0.60 -14.31
C SER A 67 7.45 -0.35 -14.62
N ARG A 68 8.14 -1.34 -15.21
CA ARG A 68 9.35 -1.08 -15.98
C ARG A 68 8.96 -0.02 -17.00
N GLY A 69 9.47 1.20 -16.83
CA GLY A 69 9.32 2.25 -17.83
C GLY A 69 9.69 1.67 -19.18
N ARG A 70 8.80 1.83 -20.15
CA ARG A 70 9.07 1.61 -21.56
C ARG A 70 10.10 2.64 -22.03
#